data_AF-A0ABD2N4K0-F1
#
_entry.id   AF-A0ABD2N4K0-F1
#
_cell.length_a   1.000
_cell.length_b   1.000
_cell.length_c   1.000
_cell.angle_alpha   90.00
_cell.angle_beta   90.00
_cell.angle_gamma   90.00
#
_symmetry.space_group_name_H-M   'P 1'
#
loop_
_entity.id
_entity.type
_entity.pdbx_description
1 polymer ?
#
loop_
_entity_poly.entity_id
_entity_poly.type
_entity_poly.pdbx_seq_one_letter_code
_entity_poly.pdbx_strand_id
1 'polypeptide(L)'
;MHVDFSENYLTKYAEEVQYFHFGGSRQQIRMHTLVVYTKDVDQELKSEFYCTLSQNSSHSPPAVWAHLQPILDRLPATVTNLHFLSDGPVTQYRNKMMFKVLATMLDDFYT
;
A
#
# COMPACT_ATOMS: atom_id res chain seq x y z
N MET A 1 -6.28 -4.88 -8.78
CA MET A 1 -5.87 -4.32 -7.48
C MET A 1 -6.45 -2.94 -7.34
N HIS A 2 -7.37 -2.75 -6.39
CA HIS A 2 -7.88 -1.44 -6.03
C HIS A 2 -7.10 -0.94 -4.82
N VAL A 3 -6.29 0.11 -5.00
CA VAL A 3 -5.31 0.60 -4.02
C VAL A 3 -5.58 2.04 -3.63
N ASP A 4 -5.44 2.33 -2.34
CA ASP A 4 -5.50 3.68 -1.79
C ASP A 4 -4.63 3.81 -0.52
N PHE A 5 -4.22 5.03 -0.21
CA PHE A 5 -3.61 5.36 1.08
C PHE A 5 -4.66 5.96 1.99
N SER A 6 -4.89 5.32 3.14
CA SER A 6 -5.69 5.95 4.19
C SER A 6 -4.93 7.12 4.81
N GLU A 7 -5.66 7.99 5.50
CA GLU A 7 -5.08 9.12 6.22
C GLU A 7 -4.00 8.69 7.25
N ASN A 8 -3.16 9.64 7.65
CA ASN A 8 -2.19 9.42 8.72
C ASN A 8 -2.88 9.18 10.05
N TYR A 9 -2.61 8.03 10.67
CA TYR A 9 -3.07 7.77 12.03
C TYR A 9 -2.03 8.24 13.04
N LEU A 10 -2.40 9.26 13.81
CA LEU A 10 -1.62 9.69 14.97
C LEU A 10 -1.77 8.66 16.08
N THR A 11 -0.67 8.08 16.53
CA THR A 11 -0.68 7.22 17.70
C THR A 11 -0.81 8.07 18.95
N LYS A 12 -1.72 7.70 19.85
CA LYS A 12 -1.84 8.27 21.19
C LYS A 12 -1.59 7.17 22.22
N TYR A 13 -1.06 7.55 23.37
CA TYR A 13 -1.00 6.62 24.50
C TYR A 13 -2.40 6.37 25.04
N ALA A 14 -2.62 5.17 25.62
CA ALA A 14 -3.89 4.84 26.27
C ALA A 14 -4.19 5.77 27.46
N GLU A 15 -3.13 6.29 28.11
CA GLU A 15 -3.17 7.30 29.15
C GLU A 15 -2.02 8.29 28.90
N GLU A 16 -2.32 9.57 28.64
CA GLU A 16 -1.31 10.62 28.39
C GLU A 16 -1.11 11.44 29.67
N VAL A 17 0.09 11.41 30.25
CA VAL A 17 0.48 12.35 31.32
C VAL A 17 0.49 13.76 30.73
N GLN A 18 -0.05 14.75 31.43
CA GLN A 18 -0.24 16.13 30.96
C GLN A 18 1.04 16.78 30.37
N TYR A 19 2.22 16.33 30.78
CA TYR A 19 3.53 16.76 30.25
C TYR A 19 3.79 16.33 28.79
N PHE A 20 3.17 15.26 28.31
CA PHE A 20 3.30 14.79 26.92
C PHE A 20 2.62 15.73 25.91
N HIS A 21 1.80 16.68 26.39
CA HIS A 21 1.22 17.74 25.58
C HIS A 21 2.28 18.69 24.98
N PHE A 22 3.48 18.75 25.59
CA PHE A 22 4.58 19.64 25.16
C PHE A 22 5.70 18.91 24.39
N GLY A 23 5.69 17.57 24.33
CA GLY A 23 6.61 16.75 23.53
C GLY A 23 6.09 16.54 22.10
N GLY A 24 6.08 17.60 21.29
CA GLY A 24 5.30 17.76 20.05
C GLY A 24 5.65 16.88 18.83
N SER A 25 5.97 15.60 18.98
CA SER A 25 6.11 14.68 17.83
C SER A 25 5.39 13.37 18.10
N ARG A 26 4.06 13.40 17.95
CA ARG A 26 3.25 12.17 17.92
C ARG A 26 3.72 11.30 16.75
N GLN A 27 3.97 10.02 17.02
CA GLN A 27 4.25 9.07 15.94
C GLN A 27 3.02 8.98 15.03
N GLN A 28 3.28 8.87 13.74
CA GLN A 28 2.27 8.72 12.71
C GLN A 28 2.49 7.37 12.04
N ILE A 29 1.41 6.62 11.88
CA ILE A 29 1.38 5.38 11.13
C ILE A 29 0.59 5.63 9.86
N ARG A 30 1.17 5.22 8.74
CA ARG A 30 0.53 5.19 7.44
C ARG A 30 -0.08 3.82 7.21
N MET A 31 -1.28 3.82 6.63
CA MET A 31 -1.96 2.61 6.19
C MET A 31 -2.13 2.69 4.68
N HIS A 32 -1.67 1.65 4.00
CA HIS A 32 -1.93 1.45 2.58
C HIS A 32 -2.89 0.27 2.44
N THR A 33 -4.10 0.58 2.00
CA THR A 33 -5.22 -0.36 1.91
C THR A 33 -5.38 -0.81 0.46
N LEU A 34 -5.74 -2.07 0.31
CA LEU A 34 -5.86 -2.70 -0.99
C LEU A 34 -6.98 -3.74 -0.98
N VAL A 35 -7.69 -3.82 -2.09
CA VAL A 35 -8.50 -4.98 -2.46
C VAL A 35 -7.90 -5.67 -3.69
N VAL A 36 -7.62 -6.97 -3.55
CA VAL A 36 -7.19 -7.84 -4.65
C VAL A 36 -8.40 -8.64 -5.11
N TYR A 37 -8.65 -8.57 -6.41
CA TYR A 37 -9.68 -9.34 -7.07
C TYR A 37 -8.98 -10.38 -7.94
N THR A 38 -9.24 -11.66 -7.69
CA THR A 38 -8.78 -12.77 -8.53
C THR A 38 -9.98 -13.55 -9.02
N LYS A 39 -9.87 -14.16 -10.21
CA LYS A 39 -10.82 -15.14 -10.69
C LYS A 39 -10.17 -16.50 -10.62
N ASP A 40 -10.85 -17.45 -10.00
CA ASP A 40 -10.38 -18.83 -9.97
C ASP A 40 -10.71 -19.55 -11.28
N VAL A 41 -10.26 -20.80 -11.42
CA VAL A 41 -10.53 -21.69 -12.57
C VAL A 41 -12.04 -21.76 -12.86
N ASP A 42 -12.86 -21.79 -11.81
CA ASP A 42 -14.32 -21.83 -11.88
C ASP A 42 -14.98 -20.47 -12.24
N GLN A 43 -14.18 -19.45 -12.59
CA GLN A 43 -14.60 -18.07 -12.90
C GLN A 43 -15.26 -17.30 -11.75
N GLU A 44 -15.31 -17.87 -10.55
CA GLU A 44 -15.78 -17.20 -9.35
C GLU A 44 -14.83 -16.08 -8.92
N LEU A 45 -15.41 -14.94 -8.56
CA LEU A 45 -14.66 -13.76 -8.15
C LEU A 45 -14.27 -13.88 -6.67
N LYS A 46 -12.99 -14.06 -6.40
CA LYS A 46 -12.44 -13.99 -5.06
C LYS A 46 -11.94 -12.58 -4.77
N SER A 47 -12.36 -12.04 -3.63
CA SER A 47 -11.95 -10.72 -3.15
C SER A 47 -11.17 -10.87 -1.85
N GLU A 48 -9.93 -10.39 -1.82
CA GLU A 48 -9.07 -10.41 -0.63
C GLU A 48 -8.69 -8.98 -0.25
N PHE A 49 -8.73 -8.71 1.06
CA PHE A 49 -8.51 -7.37 1.61
C PHE A 49 -7.18 -7.35 2.35
N TYR A 50 -6.34 -6.37 2.05
CA TYR A 50 -5.04 -6.19 2.68
C TYR A 50 -4.89 -4.77 3.20
N CYS A 51 -4.11 -4.67 4.27
CA CYS A 51 -3.65 -3.40 4.79
C CYS A 51 -2.19 -3.56 5.21
N THR A 52 -1.32 -2.70 4.68
CA THR A 52 0.09 -2.64 5.06
C THR A 52 0.35 -1.38 5.87
N LEU A 53 1.17 -1.50 6.90
CA LEU A 53 1.41 -0.44 7.88
C LEU A 53 2.87 -0.01 7.82
N SER A 54 3.14 1.29 7.92
CA SER A 54 4.49 1.82 8.00
C SER A 54 4.56 3.08 8.84
N GLN A 55 5.67 3.28 9.55
CA GLN A 55 5.98 4.56 10.20
C GLN A 55 6.59 5.58 9.22
N ASN A 56 6.98 5.13 8.03
CA ASN A 56 7.46 6.02 6.98
C ASN A 56 6.27 6.79 6.39
N SER A 57 6.31 8.12 6.49
CA SER A 57 5.24 9.01 6.02
C SER A 57 5.34 9.37 4.54
N SER A 58 6.38 8.89 3.85
CA SER A 58 6.65 9.17 2.43
C SER A 58 5.61 8.54 1.52
N HIS A 59 5.17 9.34 0.53
CA HIS A 59 4.31 8.89 -0.57
C HIS A 59 5.10 8.62 -1.86
N SER A 60 6.43 8.61 -1.80
CA SER A 60 7.28 8.42 -2.97
C SER A 60 7.08 7.03 -3.61
N PRO A 61 7.35 6.88 -4.92
CA PRO A 61 7.23 5.58 -5.60
C PRO A 61 7.96 4.41 -4.92
N PRO A 62 9.17 4.57 -4.36
CA PRO A 62 9.81 3.48 -3.61
C PRO A 62 9.05 3.06 -2.34
N ALA A 63 8.42 4.01 -1.64
CA ALA A 63 7.60 3.71 -0.47
C ALA A 63 6.33 2.96 -0.85
N VAL A 64 5.67 3.38 -1.93
CA VAL A 64 4.51 2.66 -2.51
C VAL A 64 4.91 1.24 -2.91
N TRP A 65 6.05 1.08 -3.58
CA TRP A 65 6.58 -0.23 -3.94
C TRP A 65 6.80 -1.14 -2.73
N ALA A 66 7.43 -0.63 -1.66
CA ALA A 66 7.64 -1.38 -0.43
C ALA A 66 6.34 -1.89 0.20
N HIS A 67 5.25 -1.10 0.11
CA HIS A 67 3.92 -1.53 0.54
C HIS A 67 3.30 -2.63 -0.35
N LEU A 68 3.67 -2.69 -1.63
CA LEU A 68 3.14 -3.68 -2.58
C LEU A 68 3.83 -5.04 -2.47
N GLN A 69 5.15 -5.08 -2.24
CA GLN A 69 5.94 -6.32 -2.16
C GLN A 69 5.29 -7.45 -1.33
N PRO A 70 4.92 -7.25 -0.04
CA PRO A 70 4.36 -8.34 0.76
C PRO A 70 2.98 -8.81 0.28
N ILE A 71 2.32 -8.05 -0.59
CA ILE A 71 1.04 -8.41 -1.19
C ILE A 71 1.27 -9.16 -2.50
N LEU A 72 2.25 -8.72 -3.29
CA LEU A 72 2.68 -9.39 -4.52
C LEU A 72 3.19 -10.81 -4.24
N ASP A 73 3.91 -11.02 -3.14
CA ASP A 73 4.37 -12.34 -2.64
C ASP A 73 3.22 -13.32 -2.36
N ARG A 74 2.01 -12.79 -2.10
CA ARG A 74 0.83 -13.61 -1.79
C ARG A 74 -0.01 -13.95 -3.02
N LEU A 75 0.28 -13.34 -4.17
CA LEU A 75 -0.48 -13.60 -5.38
C LEU A 75 -0.17 -15.00 -5.91
N PRO A 76 -1.19 -15.72 -6.43
CA PRO A 76 -0.95 -17.00 -7.09
C PRO A 76 0.01 -16.86 -8.27
N ALA A 77 0.92 -17.81 -8.46
CA ALA A 77 1.86 -17.83 -9.59
C ALA A 77 1.17 -17.92 -10.97
N THR A 78 -0.12 -18.23 -10.99
CA THR A 78 -0.95 -18.27 -12.21
C THR A 78 -1.34 -16.88 -12.72
N VAL A 79 -1.13 -15.83 -11.92
CA VAL A 79 -1.44 -14.45 -12.30
C VAL A 79 -0.41 -13.95 -13.31
N THR A 80 -0.86 -13.63 -14.53
CA THR A 80 0.00 -13.12 -15.62
C THR A 80 -0.18 -11.62 -15.88
N ASN A 81 -1.29 -11.05 -15.41
CA ASN A 81 -1.65 -9.66 -15.66
C ASN A 81 -2.10 -9.00 -14.37
N LEU A 82 -1.54 -7.81 -14.11
CA LEU A 82 -1.87 -7.02 -12.94
C LEU A 82 -2.47 -5.68 -13.36
N HIS A 83 -3.73 -5.45 -12.98
CA HIS A 83 -4.42 -4.19 -13.23
C HIS A 83 -4.48 -3.37 -11.94
N PHE A 84 -3.94 -2.15 -11.97
CA PHE A 84 -4.02 -1.21 -10.86
C PHE A 84 -5.15 -0.20 -11.10
N LEU A 85 -5.99 -0.02 -10.08
CA LEU A 85 -7.01 1.02 -10.00
C LEU A 85 -6.75 1.81 -8.72
N SER A 86 -6.60 3.13 -8.84
CA SER A 86 -6.40 4.04 -7.73
C SER A 86 -7.00 5.39 -8.06
N ASP A 87 -7.64 6.02 -7.08
CA ASP A 87 -8.05 7.42 -7.11
C ASP A 87 -7.04 8.35 -6.41
N GLY A 88 -5.92 7.79 -5.95
CA GLY A 88 -4.89 8.51 -5.21
C GLY A 88 -4.26 9.68 -5.99
N PRO A 89 -3.70 10.68 -5.27
CA PRO A 89 -3.12 11.88 -5.86
C PRO A 89 -1.92 11.60 -6.79
N VAL A 90 -1.53 12.61 -7.57
CA VAL A 90 -0.37 12.55 -8.49
C VAL A 90 0.98 12.36 -7.80
N THR A 91 1.02 12.50 -6.49
CA THR A 91 2.20 12.20 -5.67
C THR A 91 2.35 10.72 -5.37
N GLN A 92 1.32 9.89 -5.63
CA GLN A 92 1.25 8.46 -5.35
C GLN A 92 1.13 7.66 -6.67
N TYR A 93 0.02 6.95 -6.87
CA TYR A 93 -0.22 6.07 -8.02
C TYR A 93 -0.42 6.81 -9.35
N ARG A 94 -0.97 8.04 -9.32
CA ARG A 94 -1.22 8.83 -10.53
C ARG A 94 0.03 9.61 -10.99
N ASN A 95 1.18 8.93 -11.04
CA ASN A 95 2.47 9.51 -11.39
C ASN A 95 3.21 8.68 -12.46
N LYS A 96 3.81 9.32 -13.47
CA LYS A 96 4.66 8.66 -14.47
C LYS A 96 5.84 7.88 -13.87
N MET A 97 6.40 8.36 -12.77
CA MET A 97 7.48 7.68 -12.05
C MET A 97 6.98 6.39 -11.40
N MET A 98 5.76 6.41 -10.85
CA MET A 98 5.16 5.20 -10.30
C MET A 98 4.91 4.18 -11.40
N PHE A 99 4.38 4.60 -12.56
CA PHE A 99 4.22 3.71 -13.70
C PHE A 99 5.54 3.06 -14.14
N LYS A 100 6.62 3.85 -14.24
CA LYS A 100 7.95 3.32 -14.56
C LYS A 100 8.43 2.31 -13.52
N VAL A 101 8.31 2.64 -12.24
CA VAL A 101 8.70 1.75 -11.13
C VAL A 101 7.93 0.44 -11.19
N LEU A 102 6.60 0.48 -11.37
CA LEU A 102 5.80 -0.73 -11.51
C LEU A 102 6.25 -1.56 -12.73
N ALA A 103 6.42 -0.93 -13.88
CA ALA A 103 6.78 -1.65 -15.11
C ALA A 103 8.15 -2.33 -15.03
N THR A 104 9.14 -1.73 -14.35
CA THR A 104 10.47 -2.33 -14.21
C THR A 104 10.56 -3.27 -13.03
N MET A 105 10.05 -2.87 -11.86
CA MET A 105 10.25 -3.63 -10.63
C MET A 105 9.34 -4.86 -10.54
N LEU A 106 8.18 -4.87 -11.21
CA LEU A 106 7.36 -6.09 -11.29
C LEU A 106 8.06 -7.20 -12.08
N ASP A 107 8.73 -6.85 -13.17
CA ASP A 107 9.48 -7.80 -13.99
C ASP A 107 10.66 -8.38 -13.18
N ASP A 108 11.44 -7.50 -12.54
CA ASP A 108 12.56 -7.89 -11.67
C ASP A 108 12.11 -8.71 -10.44
N PHE A 109 10.89 -8.52 -9.95
CA PHE A 109 10.40 -9.19 -8.73
C PHE A 109 10.00 -10.64 -8.96
N TYR A 110 9.51 -10.98 -10.15
CA TYR A 110 9.06 -12.33 -10.50
C TYR A 110 10.10 -13.13 -11.32
N THR A 111 11.23 -12.50 -11.67
CA THR A 111 12.37 -13.14 -12.36
C THR A 111 13.40 -13.65 -11.37
#